data_AF-A0A962Z6F9-F1
#
_entry.id   AF-A0A962Z6F9-F1
#
_cell.length_a   1.000
_cell.length_b   1.000
_cell.length_c   1.000
_cell.angle_alpha   90.00
_cell.angle_beta   90.00
_cell.angle_gamma   90.00
#
_symmetry.space_group_name_H-M   'P 1'
#
loop_
_entity.id
_entity.type
_entity.pdbx_description
1 polymer ?
#
loop_
_entity_poly.entity_id
_entity_poly.type
_entity_poly.pdbx_seq_one_letter_code
_entity_poly.pdbx_strand_id
1 'polypeptide(L)'
;MNAEGSDDDAELRSELEELTSQIHATMNEVAALRHPMMDHDRVEAAVDELAAIVAATEVATEHILASAERLEALAEGLSEEQAGEIGDTVTHIYEACNFQDITGQRISKVMALLRDVDDRLIAMIRHYGHDRFAQIPAPASARDDSALLNGPSLNKSGLQQDSIDALFG
;
A
#
# COMPACT_ATOMS: atom_id res chain seq x y z
N MET A 1 27.40 -34.55 -46.64
CA MET A 1 27.96 -33.95 -45.41
C MET A 1 27.29 -32.60 -45.08
N ASN A 2 26.01 -32.37 -45.45
CA ASN A 2 25.30 -31.09 -45.27
C ASN A 2 24.00 -31.24 -44.44
N ALA A 3 23.76 -32.39 -43.81
CA ALA A 3 22.52 -32.64 -43.06
C ALA A 3 22.65 -32.23 -41.58
N GLU A 4 23.82 -32.44 -40.96
CA GLU A 4 24.05 -32.09 -39.54
C GLU A 4 23.97 -30.57 -39.29
N GLY A 5 24.57 -29.73 -40.14
CA GLY A 5 24.50 -28.26 -39.97
C GLY A 5 23.13 -27.63 -40.22
N SER A 6 22.18 -28.36 -40.80
CA SER A 6 20.81 -27.88 -41.01
C SER A 6 19.90 -28.19 -39.81
N ASP A 7 20.23 -29.23 -39.05
CA ASP A 7 19.47 -29.68 -37.87
C ASP A 7 19.85 -28.81 -36.66
N ASP A 8 21.15 -28.55 -36.48
CA ASP A 8 21.68 -27.61 -35.47
C ASP A 8 21.12 -26.18 -35.67
N ASP A 9 21.02 -25.71 -36.91
CA ASP A 9 20.43 -24.39 -37.24
C ASP A 9 18.92 -24.32 -36.96
N ALA A 10 18.21 -25.46 -37.03
CA ALA A 10 16.79 -25.54 -36.72
C ALA A 10 16.55 -25.59 -35.20
N GLU A 11 17.40 -26.32 -34.47
CA GLU A 11 17.39 -26.39 -33.01
C GLU A 11 17.68 -25.02 -32.39
N LEU A 12 18.74 -24.33 -32.85
CA LEU A 12 19.07 -22.97 -32.40
C LEU A 12 17.96 -21.95 -32.69
N ARG A 13 17.25 -22.09 -33.81
CA ARG A 13 16.09 -21.23 -34.12
C ARG A 13 14.94 -21.49 -33.15
N SER A 14 14.66 -22.75 -32.85
CA SER A 14 13.64 -23.14 -31.87
C SER A 14 13.97 -22.57 -30.48
N GLU A 15 15.22 -22.70 -30.03
CA GLU A 15 15.68 -22.13 -28.75
C GLU A 15 15.54 -20.60 -28.70
N LEU A 16 15.88 -19.90 -29.79
CA LEU A 16 15.70 -18.45 -29.89
C LEU A 16 14.23 -18.02 -29.86
N GLU A 17 13.34 -18.79 -30.50
CA GLU A 17 11.90 -18.56 -30.46
C GLU A 17 11.35 -18.76 -29.03
N GLU A 18 11.78 -19.81 -28.33
CA GLU A 18 11.42 -20.06 -26.94
C GLU A 18 11.88 -18.94 -26.00
N LEU A 19 13.14 -18.49 -26.12
CA LEU A 19 13.67 -17.38 -25.34
C LEU A 19 12.91 -16.08 -25.60
N THR A 20 12.58 -15.81 -26.87
CA THR A 20 11.80 -14.62 -27.24
C THR A 20 10.40 -14.65 -26.63
N SER A 21 9.75 -15.82 -26.66
CA SER A 21 8.44 -16.03 -26.05
C SER A 21 8.48 -15.78 -24.53
N GLN A 22 9.51 -16.30 -23.84
CA GLN A 22 9.70 -16.09 -22.40
C GLN A 22 9.92 -14.61 -22.07
N ILE A 23 10.75 -13.90 -22.85
CA ILE A 23 10.96 -12.45 -22.67
C ILE A 23 9.64 -11.69 -22.81
N HIS A 24 8.83 -11.99 -23.82
CA HIS A 24 7.52 -11.34 -23.99
C HIS A 24 6.56 -11.65 -22.82
N ALA A 25 6.56 -12.89 -22.30
CA ALA A 25 5.78 -13.24 -21.12
C ALA A 25 6.20 -12.41 -19.89
N THR A 26 7.51 -12.34 -19.60
CA THR A 26 8.04 -11.51 -18.51
C THR A 26 7.72 -10.02 -18.70
N MET A 27 7.81 -9.51 -19.92
CA MET A 27 7.42 -8.12 -20.21
C MET A 27 5.94 -7.87 -19.91
N ASN A 28 5.04 -8.80 -20.22
CA ASN A 28 3.63 -8.67 -19.87
C ASN A 28 3.40 -8.66 -18.35
N GLU A 29 4.13 -9.48 -17.59
CA GLU A 29 4.05 -9.49 -16.12
C GLU A 29 4.53 -8.16 -15.51
N VAL A 30 5.66 -7.62 -16.01
CA VAL A 30 6.16 -6.30 -15.60
C VAL A 30 5.14 -5.22 -15.94
N ALA A 31 4.59 -5.24 -17.17
CA ALA A 31 3.58 -4.29 -17.64
C ALA A 31 2.28 -4.31 -16.82
N ALA A 32 1.93 -5.46 -16.25
CA ALA A 32 0.75 -5.61 -15.39
C ALA A 32 0.92 -4.94 -14.02
N LEU A 33 2.15 -4.79 -13.55
CA LEU A 33 2.48 -4.09 -12.30
C LEU A 33 2.75 -2.61 -12.54
N ARG A 34 3.56 -2.31 -13.56
CA ARG A 34 3.93 -0.95 -13.97
C ARG A 34 3.88 -0.82 -15.48
N HIS A 35 2.98 0.04 -15.96
CA HIS A 35 2.83 0.32 -17.39
C HIS A 35 3.30 1.75 -17.71
N PRO A 36 4.17 1.96 -18.72
CA PRO A 36 4.72 3.29 -19.02
C PRO A 36 3.68 4.34 -19.46
N MET A 37 2.51 3.91 -19.93
CA MET A 37 1.42 4.80 -20.33
C MET A 37 0.37 5.05 -19.24
N MET A 38 0.59 4.55 -18.02
CA MET A 38 -0.30 4.81 -16.88
C MET A 38 0.33 5.87 -15.98
N ASP A 39 -0.44 6.92 -15.66
CA ASP A 39 0.00 7.99 -14.75
C ASP A 39 0.10 7.52 -13.29
N HIS A 40 -0.71 6.54 -12.89
CA HIS A 40 -0.61 5.87 -11.59
C HIS A 40 -0.55 4.37 -11.81
N ASP A 41 0.58 3.77 -11.45
CA ASP A 41 0.72 2.32 -11.43
C ASP A 41 0.31 1.74 -10.07
N ARG A 42 0.17 0.41 -10.04
CA ARG A 42 -0.38 -0.30 -8.88
C ARG A 42 0.55 -0.25 -7.67
N VAL A 43 1.85 -0.10 -7.89
CA VAL A 43 2.84 -0.10 -6.82
C VAL A 43 2.80 1.24 -6.10
N GLU A 44 2.77 2.35 -6.86
CA GLU A 44 2.60 3.69 -6.31
C GLU A 44 1.29 3.82 -5.54
N ALA A 45 0.17 3.36 -6.11
CA ALA A 45 -1.13 3.38 -5.44
C ALA A 45 -1.11 2.61 -4.11
N ALA A 46 -0.49 1.43 -4.06
CA ALA A 46 -0.35 0.65 -2.84
C ALA A 46 0.53 1.35 -1.78
N VAL A 47 1.57 2.07 -2.21
CA VAL A 47 2.40 2.88 -1.30
C VAL A 47 1.59 4.03 -0.70
N ASP A 48 0.80 4.72 -1.52
CA ASP A 48 -0.05 5.83 -1.07
C ASP A 48 -1.14 5.35 -0.10
N GLU A 49 -1.78 4.20 -0.37
CA GLU A 49 -2.73 3.59 0.56
C GLU A 49 -2.10 3.23 1.90
N LEU A 50 -0.90 2.63 1.90
CA LEU A 50 -0.18 2.30 3.13
C LEU A 50 0.21 3.56 3.92
N ALA A 51 0.59 4.64 3.23
CA ALA A 51 0.87 5.93 3.86
C ALA A 51 -0.39 6.52 4.50
N ALA A 52 -1.53 6.46 3.81
CA ALA A 52 -2.82 6.89 4.33
C ALA A 52 -3.24 6.09 5.58
N ILE A 53 -2.99 4.78 5.60
CA ILE A 53 -3.23 3.92 6.76
C ILE A 53 -2.39 4.38 7.95
N VAL A 54 -1.09 4.59 7.76
CA VAL A 54 -0.20 5.05 8.84
C VAL A 54 -0.71 6.36 9.42
N ALA A 55 -0.97 7.36 8.58
CA ALA A 55 -1.48 8.66 9.03
C ALA A 55 -2.82 8.56 9.76
N ALA A 56 -3.76 7.76 9.24
CA ALA A 56 -5.06 7.55 9.87
C ALA A 56 -4.92 6.88 11.25
N THR A 57 -4.02 5.91 11.38
CA THR A 57 -3.77 5.23 12.66
C THR A 57 -3.09 6.14 13.67
N GLU A 58 -2.18 7.02 13.24
CA GLU A 58 -1.55 8.02 14.13
C GLU A 58 -2.59 8.98 14.70
N VAL A 59 -3.47 9.52 13.85
CA VAL A 59 -4.57 10.41 14.27
C VAL A 59 -5.52 9.69 15.23
N ALA A 60 -5.92 8.45 14.91
CA ALA A 60 -6.77 7.66 15.81
C ALA A 60 -6.11 7.44 17.17
N THR A 61 -4.80 7.14 17.20
CA THR A 61 -4.04 6.98 18.43
C THR A 61 -3.98 8.28 19.23
N GLU A 62 -3.75 9.43 18.60
CA GLU A 62 -3.77 10.74 19.26
C GLU A 62 -5.12 11.00 19.94
N HIS A 63 -6.24 10.70 19.28
CA HIS A 63 -7.58 10.82 19.87
C HIS A 63 -7.81 9.87 21.06
N ILE A 64 -7.30 8.63 21.00
CA ILE A 64 -7.37 7.67 22.10
C ILE A 64 -6.57 8.18 23.31
N LEU A 65 -5.35 8.67 23.07
CA LEU A 65 -4.48 9.22 24.13
C LEU A 65 -5.13 10.44 24.79
N ALA A 66 -5.65 11.39 24.01
CA ALA A 66 -6.36 12.55 24.54
C ALA A 66 -7.63 12.16 25.34
N SER A 67 -8.31 11.08 24.93
CA SER A 67 -9.45 10.55 25.68
C SER A 67 -9.02 9.93 27.01
N ALA A 68 -7.86 9.26 27.05
CA ALA A 68 -7.28 8.70 28.26
C ALA A 68 -6.86 9.79 29.26
N GLU A 69 -6.21 10.85 28.78
CA GLU A 69 -5.87 12.04 29.60
C GLU A 69 -7.13 12.69 30.18
N ARG A 70 -8.21 12.77 29.39
CA ARG A 70 -9.49 13.28 29.88
C ARG A 70 -10.12 12.38 30.94
N LEU A 71 -9.96 11.06 30.85
CA LEU A 71 -10.42 10.13 31.88
C LEU A 71 -9.66 10.35 33.19
N GLU A 72 -8.34 10.57 33.15
CA GLU A 72 -7.54 10.91 34.34
C GLU A 72 -8.03 12.20 34.99
N ALA A 73 -8.27 13.26 34.21
CA ALA A 73 -8.78 14.53 34.74
C ALA A 73 -10.16 14.39 35.41
N LEU A 74 -11.03 13.54 34.87
CA LEU A 74 -12.34 13.26 35.48
C LEU A 74 -12.22 12.43 36.77
N ALA A 75 -11.20 11.59 36.87
CA ALA A 75 -10.95 10.74 38.03
C ALA A 75 -10.57 11.56 39.28
N GLU A 76 -10.02 12.76 39.13
CA GLU A 76 -9.70 13.67 40.26
C GLU A 76 -10.92 14.01 41.13
N GLY A 77 -12.13 13.92 40.57
CA GLY A 77 -13.39 14.17 41.28
C GLY A 77 -14.00 12.94 41.98
N LEU A 78 -13.37 11.77 41.89
CA LEU A 78 -13.89 10.49 42.38
C LEU A 78 -13.27 10.06 43.71
N SER A 79 -13.72 8.94 44.26
CA SER A 79 -13.06 8.33 45.42
C SER A 79 -11.67 7.81 45.03
N GLU A 80 -10.77 7.71 46.01
CA GLU A 80 -9.40 7.23 45.80
C GLU A 80 -9.35 5.82 45.17
N GLU A 81 -10.27 4.93 45.56
CA GLU A 81 -10.41 3.59 44.97
C GLU A 81 -10.78 3.66 43.49
N GLN A 82 -11.79 4.45 43.13
CA GLN A 82 -12.24 4.62 41.74
C GLN A 82 -11.20 5.32 40.88
N ALA A 83 -10.52 6.33 41.43
CA ALA A 83 -9.45 7.03 40.74
C ALA A 83 -8.25 6.10 40.48
N GLY A 84 -7.93 5.21 41.43
CA GLY A 84 -6.91 4.17 41.26
C GLY A 84 -7.23 3.22 40.11
N GLU A 85 -8.44 2.67 40.07
CA GLU A 85 -8.87 1.75 38.99
C GLU A 85 -8.83 2.41 37.60
N ILE A 86 -9.21 3.69 37.51
CA ILE A 86 -9.14 4.45 36.26
C ILE A 86 -7.67 4.69 35.85
N GLY A 87 -6.82 5.09 36.80
CA GLY A 87 -5.39 5.33 36.54
C GLY A 87 -4.67 4.08 36.03
N ASP A 88 -4.95 2.92 36.61
CA ASP A 88 -4.42 1.64 36.12
C ASP A 88 -4.91 1.36 34.69
N THR A 89 -6.21 1.54 34.43
CA THR A 89 -6.81 1.33 33.10
C THR A 89 -6.20 2.28 32.05
N VAL A 90 -5.99 3.55 32.39
CA VAL A 90 -5.38 4.54 31.49
C VAL A 90 -3.91 4.19 31.21
N THR A 91 -3.17 3.72 32.21
CA THR A 91 -1.80 3.22 32.01
C THR A 91 -1.77 2.09 30.98
N HIS A 92 -2.70 1.14 31.06
CA HIS A 92 -2.84 0.08 30.06
C HIS A 92 -3.14 0.62 28.64
N ILE A 93 -3.92 1.70 28.52
CA ILE A 93 -4.18 2.35 27.23
C ILE A 93 -2.89 2.95 26.66
N TYR A 94 -2.10 3.66 27.48
CA TYR A 94 -0.82 4.24 27.06
C TYR A 94 0.15 3.17 26.55
N GLU A 95 0.27 2.06 27.28
CA GLU A 95 1.12 0.93 26.89
C GLU A 95 0.67 0.30 25.57
N ALA A 96 -0.64 0.10 25.38
CA ALA A 96 -1.20 -0.46 24.16
C ALA A 96 -0.96 0.46 22.95
N CYS A 97 -1.13 1.77 23.13
CA CYS A 97 -0.91 2.77 22.07
C CYS A 97 0.56 2.85 21.65
N ASN A 98 1.51 2.61 22.57
CA ASN A 98 2.94 2.60 22.24
C ASN A 98 3.32 1.51 21.21
N PHE A 99 2.52 0.45 21.06
CA PHE A 99 2.73 -0.57 20.04
C PHE A 99 2.43 -0.07 18.61
N GLN A 100 1.72 1.05 18.46
CA GLN A 100 1.43 1.66 17.17
C GLN A 100 2.70 2.20 16.50
N ASP A 101 3.65 2.76 17.26
CA ASP A 101 4.93 3.25 16.70
C ASP A 101 5.70 2.13 15.97
N ILE A 102 5.77 0.94 16.57
CA ILE A 102 6.38 -0.24 15.93
C ILE A 102 5.64 -0.63 14.65
N THR A 103 4.31 -0.49 14.63
CA THR A 103 3.49 -0.80 13.45
C THR A 103 3.74 0.21 12.33
N GLY A 104 3.75 1.52 12.64
CA GLY A 104 4.08 2.58 11.69
C GLY A 104 5.48 2.42 11.08
N GLN A 105 6.47 2.07 11.90
CA GLN A 105 7.83 1.79 11.43
C GLN A 105 7.89 0.55 10.51
N ARG A 106 7.16 -0.52 10.83
CA ARG A 106 7.11 -1.72 9.99
C ARG A 106 6.44 -1.44 8.65
N ILE A 107 5.32 -0.71 8.64
CA ILE A 107 4.65 -0.30 7.39
C ILE A 107 5.57 0.59 6.56
N SER A 108 6.29 1.52 7.19
CA SER A 108 7.28 2.37 6.51
C SER A 108 8.39 1.56 5.82
N LYS A 109 8.85 0.47 6.44
CA LYS A 109 9.81 -0.45 5.80
C LYS A 109 9.20 -1.18 4.60
N VAL A 110 7.94 -1.59 4.67
CA VAL A 110 7.23 -2.20 3.54
C VAL A 110 7.08 -1.20 2.39
N MET A 111 6.70 0.05 2.68
CA MET A 111 6.61 1.12 1.67
C MET A 111 7.96 1.35 0.98
N ALA A 112 9.06 1.38 1.75
CA ALA A 112 10.41 1.52 1.19
C ALA A 112 10.75 0.35 0.24
N LEU A 113 10.43 -0.89 0.63
CA LEU A 113 10.65 -2.06 -0.22
C LEU A 113 9.80 -2.02 -1.50
N LEU A 114 8.55 -1.55 -1.41
CA LEU A 114 7.70 -1.39 -2.59
C LEU A 114 8.26 -0.35 -3.56
N ARG A 115 8.80 0.77 -3.06
CA ARG A 115 9.51 1.76 -3.89
C ARG A 115 10.77 1.17 -4.54
N ASP A 116 11.53 0.36 -3.83
CA ASP A 116 12.69 -0.34 -4.41
C ASP A 116 12.28 -1.33 -5.51
N VAL A 117 11.14 -2.01 -5.34
CA VAL A 117 10.57 -2.87 -6.39
C VAL A 117 10.17 -2.03 -7.59
N ASP A 118 9.53 -0.90 -7.36
CA ASP A 118 9.08 0.03 -8.40
C ASP A 118 10.24 0.56 -9.26
N ASP A 119 11.32 1.00 -8.61
CA ASP A 119 12.55 1.44 -9.29
C ASP A 119 13.17 0.33 -10.17
N ARG A 120 13.09 -0.93 -9.72
CA ARG A 120 13.56 -2.08 -10.52
C ARG A 120 12.65 -2.34 -11.72
N LEU A 121 11.34 -2.17 -11.59
CA LEU A 121 10.40 -2.28 -12.72
C LEU A 121 10.69 -1.17 -13.75
N ILE A 122 10.91 0.07 -13.31
CA ILE A 122 11.33 1.18 -14.19
C ILE A 122 12.63 0.83 -14.91
N ALA A 123 13.62 0.27 -14.19
CA ALA A 123 14.89 -0.12 -14.78
C ALA A 123 14.73 -1.23 -15.83
N MET A 124 13.86 -2.22 -15.58
CA MET A 124 13.52 -3.26 -16.55
C MET A 124 12.86 -2.66 -17.80
N ILE A 125 11.88 -1.77 -17.64
CA ILE A 125 11.22 -1.09 -18.77
C ILE A 125 12.23 -0.34 -19.62
N ARG A 126 13.16 0.38 -18.96
CA ARG A 126 14.25 1.07 -19.65
C ARG A 126 15.18 0.12 -20.40
N HIS A 127 15.49 -1.05 -19.82
CA HIS A 127 16.43 -2.02 -20.40
C HIS A 127 15.87 -2.70 -21.65
N TYR A 128 14.62 -3.17 -21.62
CA TYR A 128 13.99 -3.82 -22.78
C TYR A 128 13.48 -2.81 -23.81
N GLY A 129 13.29 -1.55 -23.41
CA GLY A 129 12.90 -0.45 -24.28
C GLY A 129 11.43 -0.07 -24.11
N HIS A 130 11.21 1.23 -23.92
CA HIS A 130 9.89 1.80 -23.65
C HIS A 130 8.88 1.57 -24.79
N ASP A 131 9.34 1.61 -26.05
CA ASP A 131 8.48 1.39 -27.23
C ASP A 131 7.91 -0.02 -27.30
N ARG A 132 8.65 -1.02 -26.79
CA ARG A 132 8.17 -2.41 -26.74
C ARG A 132 7.10 -2.58 -25.67
N PHE A 133 7.30 -1.96 -24.50
CA PHE A 133 6.28 -1.95 -23.45
C PHE A 133 5.03 -1.17 -23.86
N ALA A 134 5.17 -0.06 -24.60
CA ALA A 134 4.03 0.72 -25.09
C ALA A 134 3.15 -0.02 -26.12
N GLN A 135 3.64 -1.11 -26.71
CA GLN A 135 2.86 -2.00 -27.58
C GLN A 135 2.03 -3.01 -26.79
N ILE A 136 2.35 -3.22 -25.51
CA ILE A 136 1.56 -4.09 -24.63
C ILE A 136 0.29 -3.32 -24.25
N PRO A 137 -0.91 -3.92 -24.36
CA PRO A 137 -2.12 -3.27 -23.91
C PRO A 137 -2.02 -2.94 -22.42
N ALA A 138 -2.27 -1.68 -22.06
CA ALA A 138 -2.34 -1.29 -20.66
C ALA A 138 -3.41 -2.14 -19.94
N PRO A 139 -3.13 -2.61 -18.71
CA PRO A 139 -4.12 -3.34 -17.94
C PRO A 139 -5.36 -2.45 -17.73
N ALA A 140 -6.55 -3.06 -17.77
CA ALA A 140 -7.78 -2.35 -17.46
C ALA A 140 -7.64 -1.70 -16.07
N SER A 141 -7.89 -0.40 -15.97
CA SER A 141 -7.80 0.28 -14.67
C SER A 141 -8.75 -0.42 -13.71
N ALA A 142 -8.20 -1.03 -12.66
CA ALA A 142 -8.99 -1.50 -11.53
C ALA A 142 -9.45 -0.25 -10.77
N ARG A 143 -10.43 0.46 -11.32
CA ARG A 143 -11.17 1.52 -10.63
C ARG A 143 -12.55 0.98 -10.34
N ASP A 144 -12.62 0.07 -9.40
CA ASP A 144 -13.85 -0.17 -8.64
C ASP A 144 -13.52 -0.28 -7.16
N ASP A 145 -12.89 0.78 -6.65
CA ASP A 145 -12.61 0.97 -5.22
C ASP A 145 -13.81 1.56 -4.49
N SER A 146 -15.03 1.34 -5.01
CA SER A 146 -16.28 1.72 -4.34
C SER A 146 -16.41 1.05 -2.96
N ALA A 147 -15.67 -0.05 -2.74
CA ALA A 147 -15.58 -0.76 -1.46
C ALA A 147 -14.56 -0.17 -0.46
N LEU A 148 -13.60 0.67 -0.89
CA LEU A 148 -12.59 1.30 -0.02
C LEU A 148 -13.09 2.61 0.64
N LEU A 149 -14.30 3.05 0.31
CA LEU A 149 -14.92 4.30 0.80
C LEU A 149 -15.37 4.26 2.28
N ASN A 150 -14.98 3.23 3.04
CA ASN A 150 -15.23 3.18 4.49
C ASN A 150 -14.02 3.61 5.35
N GLY A 151 -12.95 4.11 4.73
CA GLY A 151 -11.81 4.74 5.40
C GLY A 151 -11.80 6.27 5.27
N PRO A 152 -10.98 6.99 6.05
CA PRO A 152 -10.84 8.44 5.93
C PRO A 152 -10.47 8.78 4.48
N SER A 153 -11.35 9.53 3.84
CA SER A 153 -11.28 9.80 2.40
C SER A 153 -10.07 10.69 2.11
N LEU A 154 -9.19 10.27 1.21
CA LEU A 154 -8.07 11.08 0.70
C LEU A 154 -8.54 12.39 0.05
N ASN A 155 -9.79 12.47 -0.38
CA ASN A 155 -10.47 13.69 -0.77
C ASN A 155 -11.31 14.21 0.40
N LYS A 156 -11.17 15.50 0.73
CA LYS A 156 -11.90 16.23 1.79
C LYS A 156 -13.42 16.31 1.57
N SER A 157 -14.06 15.17 1.48
CA SER A 157 -15.51 14.98 1.31
C SER A 157 -16.02 13.82 2.16
N GLY A 158 -15.24 13.41 3.16
CA GLY A 158 -15.70 12.52 4.22
C GLY A 158 -16.67 13.25 5.14
N LEU A 159 -17.75 12.55 5.50
CA LEU A 159 -18.85 12.95 6.38
C LEU A 159 -18.45 14.04 7.38
N GLN A 160 -18.95 15.25 7.15
CA GLN A 160 -18.74 16.39 8.05
C GLN A 160 -19.39 16.08 9.42
N GLN A 161 -18.76 16.58 10.48
CA GLN A 161 -19.18 16.42 11.88
C GLN A 161 -20.69 16.69 12.10
N ASP A 162 -21.25 17.61 11.30
CA ASP A 162 -22.68 17.95 11.24
C ASP A 162 -23.60 16.73 10.97
N SER A 163 -23.12 15.73 10.22
CA SER A 163 -23.86 14.50 9.91
C SER A 163 -23.90 13.52 11.08
N ILE A 164 -22.91 13.58 11.98
CA ILE A 164 -22.86 12.74 13.20
C ILE A 164 -23.81 13.32 14.25
N ASP A 165 -23.82 14.64 14.42
CA ASP A 165 -24.71 15.32 15.36
C ASP A 165 -26.19 15.17 14.98
N ALA A 166 -26.52 15.07 13.69
CA ALA A 166 -27.89 14.82 13.22
C ALA A 166 -28.40 13.38 13.49
N LEU A 167 -27.52 12.43 13.80
CA LEU A 167 -27.89 11.03 14.05
C LEU A 167 -28.09 10.73 15.54
N PHE A 168 -27.50 11.52 16.42
CA PHE A 168 -27.46 11.29 17.86
C PHE A 168 -27.96 12.49 18.71
N GLY A 169 -28.40 13.57 18.06
CA GLY A 169 -29.04 14.74 18.69
C GLY A 169 -30.56 14.68 18.71
#